data_AF-A0A315APF0-F1
#
_entry.id   AF-A0A315APF0-F1
#
_cell.length_a   1.000
_cell.length_b   1.000
_cell.length_c   1.000
_cell.angle_alpha   90.00
_cell.angle_beta   90.00
_cell.angle_gamma   90.00
#
_symmetry.space_group_name_H-M   'P 1'
#
loop_
_entity.id
_entity.type
_entity.pdbx_description
1 polymer ?
#
loop_
_entity_poly.entity_id
_entity_poly.type
_entity_poly.pdbx_seq_one_letter_code
_entity_poly.pdbx_strand_id
1 'polypeptide(L)'
;MADPREEKEKQFLTEVAELDEALRVLDSSLSQIKWRLKYARRRLETDILALCTGMRPVIMIDYGGKMPELQERFCALLKLCQKDLPIFEHLRVMVIEEMIYLVHTRALADHVRSSLNSERQLLFVDLEQDPPKMITEAEKSPLVMQLISIQKLFSLSFPLGERKMMHHHLSQYR
;
A
#
# COMPACT_ATOMS: atom_id res chain seq x y z
N MET A 1 12.60 28.98 -21.07
CA MET A 1 11.64 27.88 -20.80
C MET A 1 12.47 26.62 -20.68
N ALA A 2 12.42 25.92 -19.54
CA ALA A 2 13.11 24.65 -19.38
C ALA A 2 12.41 23.57 -20.22
N ASP A 3 13.16 22.59 -20.75
CA ASP A 3 12.58 21.48 -21.50
C ASP A 3 11.78 20.57 -20.54
N PRO A 4 10.50 20.29 -20.79
CA PRO A 4 9.70 19.37 -19.98
C PRO A 4 10.32 17.97 -19.80
N ARG A 5 11.25 17.56 -20.68
CA ARG A 5 12.01 16.31 -20.54
C ARG A 5 13.08 16.40 -19.46
N GLU A 6 13.80 17.52 -19.39
CA GLU A 6 14.83 17.76 -18.37
C GLU A 6 14.22 17.84 -16.96
N GLU A 7 13.00 18.38 -16.84
CA GLU A 7 12.28 18.41 -15.55
C GLU A 7 11.86 17.02 -15.09
N LYS A 8 11.35 16.17 -16.00
CA LYS A 8 10.99 14.77 -15.69
C LYS A 8 12.21 13.93 -15.31
N GLU A 9 13.33 14.12 -16.01
CA GLU A 9 14.56 13.39 -15.72
C GLU A 9 15.13 13.78 -14.34
N LYS A 10 15.12 15.07 -13.99
CA LYS A 10 15.51 15.54 -12.65
C LYS A 10 14.60 15.01 -11.56
N GLN A 11 13.29 14.98 -11.79
CA GLN A 11 12.33 14.41 -10.85
C GLN A 11 12.60 12.91 -10.62
N PHE A 12 12.78 12.15 -11.70
CA PHE A 12 13.10 10.72 -11.61
C PHE A 12 14.40 10.47 -10.84
N LEU A 13 15.46 11.22 -11.11
CA LEU A 13 16.73 11.09 -10.39
C LEU A 13 16.59 11.42 -8.90
N THR A 14 15.71 12.37 -8.55
CA THR A 14 15.43 12.73 -7.15
C THR A 14 14.70 11.59 -6.44
N GLU A 15 13.66 11.02 -7.08
CA GLU A 15 12.92 9.87 -6.53
C GLU A 15 13.82 8.64 -6.32
N VAL A 16 14.73 8.36 -7.26
CA VAL A 16 15.72 7.28 -7.11
C VAL A 16 16.67 7.52 -5.94
N ALA A 17 17.16 8.77 -5.78
CA ALA A 17 18.05 9.12 -4.67
C ALA A 17 17.35 8.99 -3.30
N GLU A 18 16.09 9.40 -3.18
CA GLU A 18 15.28 9.22 -1.97
C GLU A 18 15.08 7.73 -1.63
N LEU A 19 14.90 6.89 -2.66
CA LEU A 19 14.74 5.45 -2.48
C LEU A 19 16.03 4.76 -2.03
N ASP A 20 17.16 5.16 -2.59
CA ASP A 20 18.49 4.70 -2.14
C ASP A 20 18.76 5.12 -0.70
N GLU A 21 18.38 6.34 -0.32
CA GLU A 21 18.46 6.80 1.07
C GLU A 21 17.55 5.99 2.00
N ALA A 22 16.33 5.67 1.55
CA ALA A 22 15.41 4.82 2.31
C ALA A 22 16.00 3.43 2.59
N LEU A 23 16.66 2.81 1.60
CA LEU A 23 17.35 1.53 1.80
C LEU A 23 18.51 1.64 2.80
N ARG A 24 19.28 2.73 2.77
CA ARG A 24 20.36 2.97 3.74
C ARG A 24 19.82 3.11 5.17
N VAL A 25 18.71 3.85 5.34
CA VAL A 25 18.03 4.01 6.63
C VAL A 25 17.47 2.68 7.13
N LEU A 26 16.88 1.88 6.24
CA LEU A 26 16.41 0.52 6.55
C LEU A 26 17.55 -0.37 7.02
N ASP A 27 18.69 -0.38 6.33
CA ASP A 27 19.87 -1.17 6.67
C ASP A 27 20.47 -0.77 8.01
N SER A 28 20.60 0.54 8.24
CA SER A 28 21.03 1.12 9.52
C SER A 28 20.10 0.68 10.65
N SER A 29 18.79 0.80 10.45
CA SER A 29 17.77 0.42 11.44
C SER A 29 17.79 -1.09 11.74
N LEU A 30 17.93 -1.92 10.72
CA LEU A 30 18.05 -3.38 10.87
C LEU A 30 19.27 -3.78 11.72
N SER A 31 20.40 -3.08 11.55
CA SER A 31 21.62 -3.33 12.33
C SER A 31 21.41 -3.12 13.84
N GLN A 32 20.52 -2.20 14.23
CA GLN A 32 20.25 -1.85 15.63
C GLN A 32 19.35 -2.88 16.34
N ILE A 33 18.45 -3.54 15.61
CA ILE A 33 17.42 -4.45 16.18
C ILE A 33 17.96 -5.87 16.39
N LYS A 34 19.21 -6.14 15.96
CA LYS A 34 19.86 -7.47 16.04
C LYS A 34 19.00 -8.59 15.44
N TRP A 35 18.17 -8.27 14.45
CA TRP A 35 17.26 -9.22 13.84
C TRP A 35 17.97 -9.99 12.72
N ARG A 36 18.10 -11.31 12.87
CA ARG A 36 18.71 -12.19 11.87
C ARG A 36 17.71 -12.55 10.77
N LEU A 37 17.67 -11.72 9.74
CA LEU A 37 16.98 -11.99 8.47
C LEU A 37 17.96 -12.67 7.51
N LYS A 38 17.92 -14.01 7.43
CA LYS A 38 18.78 -14.77 6.48
C LYS A 38 18.35 -14.51 5.03
N TYR A 39 17.46 -15.35 4.51
CA TYR A 39 16.98 -15.26 3.13
C TYR A 39 15.93 -14.15 2.93
N ALA A 40 15.27 -13.74 4.02
CA ALA A 40 14.18 -12.77 3.98
C ALA A 40 14.64 -11.30 3.88
N ARG A 41 15.94 -11.00 4.00
CA ARG A 41 16.42 -9.61 3.99
C ARG A 41 16.12 -8.89 2.66
N ARG A 42 16.51 -9.50 1.54
CA ARG A 42 16.22 -8.95 0.20
C ARG A 42 14.71 -8.83 -0.05
N ARG A 43 13.94 -9.77 0.50
CA ARG A 43 12.48 -9.76 0.39
C ARG A 43 11.88 -8.58 1.15
N LEU A 44 12.34 -8.33 2.39
CA LEU A 44 11.98 -7.16 3.16
C LEU A 44 12.32 -5.86 2.43
N GLU A 45 13.53 -5.72 1.89
CA GLU A 45 13.93 -4.54 1.11
C GLU A 45 12.98 -4.31 -0.07
N THR A 46 12.71 -5.36 -0.85
CA THR A 46 11.79 -5.30 -2.00
C THR A 46 10.37 -4.90 -1.57
N ASP A 47 9.88 -5.47 -0.49
CA ASP A 47 8.52 -5.22 -0.01
C ASP A 47 8.39 -3.80 0.57
N ILE A 48 9.41 -3.29 1.26
CA ILE A 48 9.47 -1.88 1.71
C ILE A 48 9.49 -0.93 0.52
N LEU A 49 10.30 -1.20 -0.51
CA LEU A 49 10.33 -0.38 -1.73
C LEU A 49 8.96 -0.36 -2.42
N ALA A 50 8.31 -1.53 -2.55
CA ALA A 50 7.00 -1.64 -3.16
C ALA A 50 5.92 -0.88 -2.37
N LEU A 51 6.04 -0.81 -1.05
CA LEU A 51 5.16 -0.01 -0.19
C LEU A 51 5.44 1.49 -0.36
N CYS A 52 6.70 1.93 -0.24
CA CYS A 52 7.10 3.33 -0.29
C CYS A 52 6.85 3.98 -1.67
N THR A 53 6.95 3.21 -2.75
CA THR A 53 6.63 3.67 -4.12
C THR A 53 5.13 3.62 -4.43
N GLY A 54 4.31 3.10 -3.51
CA GLY A 54 2.88 2.91 -3.73
C GLY A 54 2.51 1.80 -4.73
N MET A 55 3.48 1.02 -5.22
CA MET A 55 3.24 -0.14 -6.10
C MET A 55 2.34 -1.18 -5.42
N ARG A 56 2.47 -1.34 -4.10
CA ARG A 56 1.62 -2.20 -3.28
C ARG A 56 1.15 -1.42 -2.05
N PRO A 57 -0.17 -1.35 -1.78
CA PRO A 57 -0.66 -0.68 -0.57
C PRO A 57 -0.50 -1.53 0.69
N VAL A 58 -0.47 -2.86 0.54
CA VAL A 58 -0.41 -3.85 1.64
C VAL A 58 0.44 -5.03 1.21
N ILE A 59 1.26 -5.55 2.11
CA ILE A 59 2.04 -6.76 1.93
C ILE A 59 1.89 -7.65 3.16
N MET A 60 1.46 -8.90 2.94
CA MET A 60 1.47 -9.94 3.96
C MET A 60 2.89 -10.47 4.13
N ILE A 61 3.31 -10.67 5.38
CA ILE A 61 4.68 -11.05 5.72
C ILE A 61 4.74 -12.52 6.13
N ASP A 62 5.63 -13.26 5.48
CA ASP A 62 5.87 -14.70 5.69
C ASP A 62 7.33 -15.03 6.02
N TYR A 63 8.09 -14.06 6.54
CA TYR A 63 9.57 -14.15 6.68
C TYR A 63 10.08 -15.18 7.69
N GLY A 64 9.19 -15.99 8.27
CA GLY A 64 9.50 -16.92 9.34
C GLY A 64 9.81 -16.18 10.65
N GLY A 65 9.38 -16.77 11.76
CA GLY A 65 9.55 -16.17 13.07
C GLY A 65 8.53 -16.73 14.04
N LYS A 66 8.75 -16.44 15.33
CA LYS A 66 7.75 -16.69 16.36
C LYS A 66 6.96 -15.41 16.57
N MET A 67 5.66 -15.56 16.73
CA MET A 67 4.80 -14.53 17.28
C MET A 67 4.85 -14.62 18.81
N PRO A 68 4.89 -13.49 19.53
CA PRO A 68 4.73 -12.10 19.07
C PRO A 68 6.05 -11.40 18.67
N GLU A 69 7.21 -12.04 18.81
CA GLU A 69 8.52 -11.38 18.64
C GLU A 69 8.73 -10.80 17.24
N LEU A 70 8.14 -11.44 16.22
CA LEU A 70 8.17 -10.95 14.85
C LEU A 70 7.47 -9.58 14.73
N GLN A 71 6.29 -9.43 15.31
CA GLN A 71 5.56 -8.17 15.34
C GLN A 71 6.35 -7.08 16.06
N GLU A 72 6.92 -7.39 17.22
CA GLU A 72 7.72 -6.44 17.99
C GLU A 72 8.94 -5.93 17.21
N ARG A 73 9.64 -6.83 16.50
CA ARG A 73 10.78 -6.49 15.65
C ARG A 73 10.38 -5.58 14.49
N PHE A 74 9.26 -5.85 13.83
CA PHE A 74 8.76 -4.97 12.76
C PHE A 74 8.35 -3.60 13.30
N CYS A 75 7.64 -3.56 14.42
CA CYS A 75 7.26 -2.32 15.07
C CYS A 75 8.49 -1.51 15.48
N ALA A 76 9.53 -2.15 16.02
CA ALA A 76 10.79 -1.49 16.35
C ALA A 76 11.50 -0.98 15.10
N LEU A 77 11.50 -1.76 14.02
CA LEU A 77 12.11 -1.38 12.74
C LEU A 77 11.46 -0.15 12.13
N LEU A 78 10.14 -0.17 11.98
CA LEU A 78 9.44 0.98 11.43
C LEU A 78 9.63 2.23 12.29
N LYS A 79 9.63 2.10 13.63
CA LYS A 79 9.87 3.23 14.53
C LYS A 79 11.26 3.85 14.36
N LEU A 80 12.29 3.06 14.05
CA LEU A 80 13.62 3.59 13.75
C LEU A 80 13.61 4.30 12.40
N CYS A 81 13.13 3.63 11.34
CA CYS A 81 13.09 4.23 10.01
C CYS A 81 12.28 5.54 9.96
N GLN A 82 11.16 5.61 10.68
CA GLN A 82 10.29 6.79 10.74
C GLN A 82 10.91 8.00 11.45
N LYS A 83 11.89 7.78 12.35
CA LYS A 83 12.62 8.89 12.98
C LYS A 83 13.60 9.54 12.02
N ASP A 84 14.14 8.73 11.11
CA ASP A 84 15.25 9.14 10.25
C ASP A 84 14.78 9.65 8.90
N LEU A 85 13.69 9.10 8.33
CA LEU A 85 13.24 9.47 6.98
C LEU A 85 11.70 9.53 6.83
N PRO A 86 11.14 10.65 6.31
CA PRO A 86 9.68 10.83 6.18
C PRO A 86 8.98 9.82 5.26
N ILE A 87 9.68 9.20 4.31
CA ILE A 87 9.08 8.22 3.39
C ILE A 87 8.42 7.03 4.12
N PHE A 88 8.87 6.72 5.34
CA PHE A 88 8.31 5.66 6.17
C PHE A 88 7.11 6.08 7.02
N GLU A 89 6.75 7.38 7.04
CA GLU A 89 5.71 7.96 7.91
C GLU A 89 4.37 7.23 7.78
N HIS A 90 4.03 6.74 6.59
CA HIS A 90 2.75 6.10 6.30
C HIS A 90 2.76 4.58 6.49
N LEU A 91 3.91 3.97 6.81
CA LEU A 91 4.00 2.53 7.02
C LEU A 91 3.50 2.13 8.41
N ARG A 92 2.66 1.10 8.48
CA ARG A 92 2.13 0.54 9.72
C ARG A 92 2.24 -0.98 9.71
N VAL A 93 2.38 -1.56 10.89
CA VAL A 93 2.23 -3.01 11.11
C VAL A 93 0.78 -3.25 11.54
N MET A 94 0.11 -4.18 10.87
CA MET A 94 -1.21 -4.66 11.22
C MET A 94 -1.14 -6.17 11.44
N VAL A 95 -1.85 -6.67 12.44
CA VAL A 95 -1.95 -8.11 12.72
C VAL A 95 -3.41 -8.50 12.59
N ILE A 96 -3.69 -9.49 11.75
CA ILE A 96 -5.01 -10.11 11.63
C ILE A 96 -4.80 -11.59 11.90
N GLU A 97 -5.46 -12.09 12.94
CA GLU A 97 -5.24 -13.45 13.46
C GLU A 97 -3.75 -13.69 13.76
N GLU A 98 -3.12 -14.64 13.08
CA GLU A 98 -1.70 -14.99 13.21
C GLU A 98 -0.82 -14.42 12.08
N MET A 99 -1.38 -13.53 11.24
CA MET A 99 -0.70 -12.96 10.08
C MET A 99 -0.30 -11.50 10.29
N ILE A 100 0.93 -11.15 9.90
CA ILE A 100 1.43 -9.78 9.91
C ILE A 100 1.30 -9.17 8.52
N TYR A 101 0.84 -7.92 8.47
CA TYR A 101 0.76 -7.10 7.28
C TYR A 101 1.55 -5.80 7.49
N LEU A 102 2.38 -5.45 6.51
CA LEU A 102 2.89 -4.11 6.35
C LEU A 102 1.94 -3.33 5.44
N VAL A 103 1.51 -2.16 5.91
CA VAL A 103 0.48 -1.36 5.26
C VAL A 103 1.01 0.04 5.03
N HIS A 104 0.94 0.52 3.79
CA HIS A 104 1.11 1.94 3.50
C HIS A 104 -0.27 2.60 3.55
N THR A 105 -0.57 3.31 4.63
CA THR A 105 -1.94 3.76 4.95
C THR A 105 -2.55 4.68 3.89
N ARG A 106 -1.76 5.61 3.33
CA ARG A 106 -2.22 6.51 2.27
C ARG A 106 -2.47 5.77 0.94
N ALA A 107 -1.50 4.99 0.45
CA ALA A 107 -1.69 4.15 -0.74
C ALA A 107 -2.87 3.18 -0.59
N LEU A 108 -3.10 2.61 0.60
CA LEU A 108 -4.29 1.80 0.86
C LEU A 108 -5.57 2.62 0.76
N ALA A 109 -5.62 3.81 1.36
CA ALA A 109 -6.77 4.71 1.25
C ALA A 109 -7.07 5.06 -0.21
N ASP A 110 -6.04 5.39 -0.99
CA ASP A 110 -6.16 5.75 -2.39
C ASP A 110 -6.60 4.54 -3.24
N HIS A 111 -6.07 3.35 -2.96
CA HIS A 111 -6.52 2.10 -3.56
C HIS A 111 -8.00 1.86 -3.29
N VAL A 112 -8.43 1.86 -2.02
CA VAL A 112 -9.83 1.67 -1.60
C VAL A 112 -10.75 2.69 -2.27
N ARG A 113 -10.36 3.97 -2.34
CA ARG A 113 -11.14 5.01 -3.02
C ARG A 113 -11.31 4.75 -4.51
N SER A 114 -10.24 4.30 -5.19
CA SER A 114 -10.24 4.08 -6.64
C SER A 114 -10.89 2.76 -7.09
N SER A 115 -10.95 1.76 -6.19
CA SER A 115 -11.49 0.43 -6.47
C SER A 115 -12.81 0.19 -5.75
N LEU A 116 -12.77 -0.02 -4.44
CA LEU A 116 -13.89 -0.49 -3.61
C LEU A 116 -14.99 0.56 -3.42
N ASN A 117 -14.62 1.85 -3.35
CA ASN A 117 -15.56 2.96 -3.22
C ASN A 117 -15.94 3.57 -4.58
N SER A 118 -15.46 3.01 -5.70
CA SER A 118 -15.88 3.50 -7.01
C SER A 118 -17.34 3.09 -7.26
N GLU A 119 -18.14 3.99 -7.84
CA GLU A 119 -19.51 3.70 -8.32
C GLU A 119 -19.53 2.66 -9.46
N ARG A 120 -18.42 1.98 -9.74
CA ARG A 120 -18.34 0.97 -10.78
C ARG A 120 -19.18 -0.22 -10.36
N GLN A 121 -20.04 -0.66 -11.27
CA GLN A 121 -20.83 -1.88 -11.10
C GLN A 121 -19.90 -3.07 -10.89
N LEU A 122 -19.95 -3.70 -9.71
CA LEU A 122 -19.25 -4.95 -9.46
C LEU A 122 -19.94 -6.10 -10.20
N LEU A 123 -19.14 -6.91 -10.86
CA LEU A 123 -19.56 -8.13 -11.54
C LEU A 123 -19.09 -9.33 -10.73
N PHE A 124 -20.01 -10.22 -10.40
CA PHE A 124 -19.74 -11.43 -9.61
C PHE A 124 -19.76 -12.65 -10.51
N VAL A 125 -18.75 -13.50 -10.37
CA VAL A 125 -18.61 -14.74 -11.14
C VAL A 125 -18.50 -15.90 -10.15
N ASP A 126 -19.30 -16.94 -10.39
CA ASP A 126 -19.21 -18.23 -9.72
C ASP A 126 -18.13 -19.08 -10.41
N LEU A 127 -17.03 -19.31 -9.69
CA LEU A 127 -15.87 -20.08 -10.14
C LEU A 127 -16.02 -21.59 -9.90
N GLU A 128 -17.05 -22.03 -9.16
CA GLU A 128 -17.31 -23.46 -8.93
C GLU A 128 -17.98 -24.12 -10.15
N GLN A 129 -18.54 -23.31 -11.06
CA GLN A 129 -19.11 -23.78 -12.31
C GLN A 129 -18.08 -23.77 -13.45
N ASP A 130 -18.18 -24.77 -14.33
CA ASP A 130 -17.38 -24.85 -15.55
C ASP A 130 -18.31 -24.84 -16.79
N PRO A 131 -18.28 -23.80 -17.65
CA PRO A 131 -17.48 -22.59 -17.51
C PRO A 131 -17.98 -21.68 -16.37
N PRO A 132 -17.13 -20.79 -15.83
CA PRO A 132 -17.53 -19.83 -14.80
C PRO A 132 -18.74 -19.00 -15.24
N LYS A 133 -19.72 -18.84 -14.36
CA LYS A 133 -20.98 -18.12 -14.68
C LYS A 133 -21.12 -16.85 -13.90
N MET A 134 -21.65 -15.82 -14.56
CA MET A 134 -22.04 -14.57 -13.92
C MET A 134 -23.19 -14.79 -12.94
N ILE A 135 -23.06 -14.28 -11.72
CA ILE A 135 -24.15 -14.24 -10.74
C ILE A 135 -25.06 -13.07 -11.11
N THR A 136 -26.24 -13.38 -11.63
CA THR A 136 -27.24 -12.39 -12.07
C THR A 136 -28.09 -11.86 -10.91
N GLU A 137 -28.25 -12.65 -9.84
CA GLU A 137 -29.06 -12.31 -8.67
C GLU A 137 -28.16 -12.05 -7.43
N ALA A 138 -27.24 -11.10 -7.57
CA ALA A 138 -26.29 -10.70 -6.53
C ALA A 138 -26.94 -10.49 -5.15
N GLU A 139 -28.13 -9.92 -5.09
CA GLU A 139 -28.86 -9.64 -3.84
C GLU A 139 -29.29 -10.89 -3.06
N LYS A 140 -29.39 -12.04 -3.73
CA LYS A 140 -29.73 -13.32 -3.08
C LYS A 140 -28.51 -14.05 -2.53
N SER A 141 -27.30 -13.63 -2.89
CA SER A 141 -26.06 -14.24 -2.41
C SER A 141 -25.64 -13.62 -1.07
N PRO A 142 -25.56 -14.40 0.02
CA PRO A 142 -25.11 -13.90 1.32
C PRO A 142 -23.70 -13.31 1.27
N LEU A 143 -22.80 -13.90 0.47
CA LEU A 143 -21.42 -13.44 0.31
C LEU A 143 -21.36 -12.07 -0.39
N VAL A 144 -22.17 -11.89 -1.43
CA VAL A 144 -22.24 -10.61 -2.15
C VAL A 144 -22.81 -9.52 -1.24
N MET A 145 -23.84 -9.83 -0.45
CA MET A 145 -24.40 -8.89 0.52
C MET A 145 -23.40 -8.51 1.63
N GLN A 146 -22.58 -9.45 2.09
CA GLN A 146 -21.48 -9.15 3.02
C GLN A 146 -20.45 -8.23 2.38
N LEU A 147 -20.04 -8.48 1.13
CA LEU A 147 -19.10 -7.60 0.43
C LEU A 147 -19.66 -6.19 0.26
N ILE A 148 -20.92 -6.05 -0.14
CA ILE A 148 -21.58 -4.73 -0.26
C ILE A 148 -21.58 -4.01 1.10
N SER A 149 -21.80 -4.74 2.20
CA SER A 149 -21.74 -4.17 3.55
C SER A 149 -20.34 -3.69 3.92
N ILE A 150 -19.30 -4.45 3.54
CA ILE A 150 -17.89 -4.07 3.69
C ILE A 150 -17.56 -2.83 2.84
N GLN A 151 -18.05 -2.74 1.60
CA GLN A 151 -17.86 -1.55 0.75
C GLN A 151 -18.50 -0.31 1.37
N LYS A 152 -19.70 -0.43 1.94
CA LYS A 152 -20.35 0.67 2.66
C LYS A 152 -19.50 1.13 3.85
N LEU A 153 -18.92 0.19 4.61
CA LEU A 153 -18.01 0.51 5.71
C LEU A 153 -16.75 1.24 5.23
N PHE A 154 -16.16 0.80 4.11
CA PHE A 154 -15.03 1.48 3.48
C PHE A 154 -15.40 2.87 2.94
N SER A 155 -16.61 3.05 2.42
CA SER A 155 -17.11 4.35 1.96
C SER A 155 -17.26 5.35 3.12
N LEU A 156 -17.65 4.87 4.30
CA LEU A 156 -17.71 5.67 5.52
C LEU A 156 -16.32 6.04 6.05
N SER A 157 -15.39 5.08 6.05
CA SER A 157 -14.03 5.26 6.59
C SER A 157 -13.09 6.02 5.67
N PHE A 158 -13.30 5.92 4.35
CA PHE A 158 -12.51 6.55 3.31
C PHE A 158 -13.43 7.37 2.39
N PRO A 159 -14.01 8.48 2.89
CA PRO A 159 -14.90 9.28 2.09
C PRO A 159 -14.17 9.77 0.83
N LEU A 160 -14.88 9.79 -0.29
CA LEU A 160 -14.48 10.52 -1.49
C LEU A 160 -14.59 12.02 -1.20
N GLY A 161 -13.71 12.53 -0.33
CA GLY A 161 -13.50 13.97 -0.23
C GLY A 161 -13.13 14.49 -1.62
N GLU A 162 -13.73 15.61 -2.03
CA GLU A 162 -13.47 16.23 -3.32
C GLU A 162 -11.97 16.19 -3.60
N ARG A 163 -11.60 15.52 -4.70
CA ARG A 163 -10.30 15.79 -5.29
C ARG A 163 -10.27 17.30 -5.46
N LYS A 164 -9.48 18.01 -4.64
CA LYS A 164 -8.71 19.11 -5.19
C LYS A 164 -7.85 18.44 -6.25
N MET A 165 -8.42 18.28 -7.44
CA MET A 165 -7.64 18.31 -8.65
C MET A 165 -6.77 19.53 -8.45
N MET A 166 -5.49 19.34 -8.19
CA MET A 166 -4.54 20.34 -8.63
C MET A 166 -4.63 20.31 -10.15
N HIS A 167 -5.68 20.95 -10.69
CA HIS A 167 -5.64 21.53 -12.00
C HIS A 167 -4.46 22.49 -11.92
N HIS A 168 -3.29 22.05 -12.38
CA HIS A 168 -2.33 22.99 -12.91
C HIS A 168 -3.10 23.82 -13.93
N HIS A 169 -3.23 25.09 -13.59
CA HIS A 169 -3.89 26.12 -14.37
C HIS A 169 -3.29 26.12 -15.77
N LEU A 170 -3.97 25.50 -16.72
CA LEU A 170 -3.86 25.84 -18.14
C LEU A 170 -5.16 26.55 -18.52
N SER A 171 -5.28 27.77 -17.99
CA SER A 171 -6.04 28.83 -18.64
C SER A 171 -5.21 30.09 -18.51
N GLN A 172 -4.55 30.42 -19.62
CA GLN A 172 -4.35 31.76 -20.18
C GLN A 172 -3.06 31.76 -21.01
N TYR A 173 -3.15 31.29 -22.26
CA TYR A 173 -2.49 31.94 -23.38
C TYR A 173 -3.29 31.66 -24.66
N ARG A 174 -4.04 32.70 -25.06
CA ARG A 174 -4.77 32.96 -26.31
C ARG A 174 -6.03 32.15 -26.59
#